data_AF-A0A4Z0YXF1-F1
#
_entry.id   AF-A0A4Z0YXF1-F1
#
_cell.length_a   1.000
_cell.length_b   1.000
_cell.length_c   1.000
_cell.angle_alpha   90.00
_cell.angle_beta   90.00
_cell.angle_gamma   90.00
#
_symmetry.space_group_name_H-M   'P 1'
#
loop_
_entity.id
_entity.type
_entity.pdbx_description
1 polymer ?
#
loop_
_entity_poly.entity_id
_entity_poly.type
_entity_poly.pdbx_seq_one_letter_code
_entity_poly.pdbx_strand_id
1 'polypeptide(L)'
;MASPKINQLLAEAKTASDQAAAYDSLLENLKSHSTPTTVVADMKAIASSIFSNDLRVVALRSVLERFIAVLRDFDNADLSVEVGQYTLDTIAAQPSATFLDQVASLRTLMADAHESNEDFLEAAKVLSEIPLDAAQRKVTDEDRVGIWVRIVRNYLEVDDTTSAETYLNKLKNVIFAVSDPNLNLH
;
A
#
# COMPACT_ATOMS: atom_id res chain seq x y z
N MET A 1 11.20 -0.32 -19.32
CA MET A 1 12.36 -1.06 -18.78
C MET A 1 12.99 -0.19 -17.70
N ALA A 2 13.52 -0.79 -16.63
CA ALA A 2 14.21 -0.03 -15.58
C ALA A 2 15.48 0.65 -16.12
N SER A 3 15.84 1.77 -15.53
CA SER A 3 17.01 2.56 -15.88
C SER A 3 18.31 1.77 -15.65
N PRO A 4 19.36 1.99 -16.46
CA PRO A 4 20.65 1.32 -16.27
C PRO A 4 21.25 1.52 -14.88
N LYS A 5 21.06 2.72 -14.30
CA LYS A 5 21.58 3.04 -12.97
C LYS A 5 20.88 2.24 -11.88
N ILE A 6 19.56 2.09 -11.95
CA ILE A 6 18.81 1.26 -10.99
C ILE A 6 19.20 -0.21 -11.14
N ASN A 7 19.33 -0.73 -12.36
CA ASN A 7 19.80 -2.11 -12.56
C ASN A 7 21.18 -2.35 -11.95
N GLN A 8 22.10 -1.40 -12.08
CA GLN A 8 23.42 -1.46 -11.44
C GLN A 8 23.31 -1.48 -9.90
N LEU A 9 22.57 -0.53 -9.31
CA LEU A 9 22.42 -0.43 -7.86
C LEU A 9 21.73 -1.68 -7.27
N LEU A 10 20.78 -2.27 -7.99
CA LEU A 10 20.14 -3.53 -7.59
C LEU A 10 21.12 -4.70 -7.62
N ALA A 11 22.01 -4.77 -8.61
CA ALA A 11 23.05 -5.79 -8.66
C ALA A 11 24.06 -5.63 -7.51
N GLU A 12 24.44 -4.39 -7.19
CA GLU A 12 25.31 -4.08 -6.05
C GLU A 12 24.63 -4.48 -4.72
N ALA A 13 23.37 -4.09 -4.52
CA ALA A 13 22.59 -4.40 -3.32
C ALA A 13 22.45 -5.91 -3.08
N LYS A 14 22.31 -6.72 -4.14
CA LYS A 14 22.26 -8.20 -4.04
C LYS A 14 23.53 -8.82 -3.47
N THR A 15 24.68 -8.23 -3.78
CA THR A 15 26.00 -8.75 -3.35
C THR A 15 26.52 -8.09 -2.08
N ALA A 16 25.82 -7.06 -1.58
CA ALA A 16 26.21 -6.34 -0.38
C ALA A 16 26.18 -7.25 0.86
N SER A 17 27.16 -7.06 1.75
CA SER A 17 27.18 -7.74 3.06
C SER A 17 25.99 -7.38 3.92
N ASP A 18 25.51 -6.14 3.79
CA ASP A 18 24.25 -5.65 4.37
C ASP A 18 23.32 -5.23 3.23
N GLN A 19 22.52 -6.19 2.76
CA GLN A 19 21.56 -5.97 1.69
C GLN A 19 20.48 -4.95 2.08
N ALA A 20 20.03 -4.95 3.34
CA ALA A 20 18.97 -4.06 3.80
C ALA A 20 19.41 -2.59 3.73
N ALA A 21 20.60 -2.29 4.26
CA ALA A 21 21.18 -0.95 4.17
C ALA A 21 21.41 -0.49 2.72
N ALA A 22 21.78 -1.41 1.82
CA ALA A 22 21.96 -1.09 0.41
C ALA A 22 20.62 -0.73 -0.27
N TYR A 23 19.54 -1.45 0.03
CA TYR A 23 18.19 -1.10 -0.44
C TYR A 23 17.70 0.23 0.13
N ASP A 24 17.93 0.48 1.42
CA ASP A 24 17.54 1.74 2.05
C ASP A 24 18.24 2.94 1.39
N SER A 25 19.55 2.82 1.13
CA SER A 25 20.31 3.86 0.43
C SER A 25 19.85 4.07 -1.01
N LEU A 26 19.52 2.99 -1.74
CA LEU A 26 18.95 3.06 -3.08
C LEU A 26 17.61 3.82 -3.05
N LEU A 27 16.72 3.46 -2.13
CA LEU A 27 15.39 4.05 -1.97
C LEU A 27 15.46 5.52 -1.59
N GLU A 28 16.37 5.89 -0.70
CA GLU A 28 16.63 7.29 -0.32
C GLU A 28 17.05 8.16 -1.50
N ASN A 29 17.82 7.61 -2.44
CA ASN A 29 18.36 8.33 -3.59
C ASN A 29 17.54 8.11 -4.87
N LEU A 30 16.40 7.44 -4.80
CA LEU A 30 15.63 7.01 -5.97
C LEU A 30 15.21 8.17 -6.87
N LYS A 31 14.78 9.30 -6.28
CA LYS A 31 14.39 10.52 -7.01
C LYS A 31 15.56 11.15 -7.80
N SER A 32 16.79 10.92 -7.36
CA SER A 32 18.01 11.40 -8.04
C SER A 32 18.48 10.45 -9.15
N HIS A 33 17.92 9.24 -9.23
CA HIS A 33 18.32 8.20 -10.19
C HIS A 33 17.24 7.88 -11.22
N SER A 34 15.98 8.20 -10.90
CA SER A 34 14.82 7.96 -11.75
C SER A 34 14.37 9.25 -12.43
N THR A 35 13.73 9.10 -13.58
CA THR A 35 13.05 10.18 -14.29
C THR A 35 11.55 9.91 -14.33
N PRO A 36 10.70 10.91 -14.65
CA PRO A 36 9.25 10.68 -14.76
C PRO A 36 8.87 9.54 -15.73
N THR A 37 9.69 9.26 -16.74
CA THR A 37 9.42 8.19 -17.72
C THR A 37 9.95 6.82 -17.29
N THR A 38 10.86 6.76 -16.31
CA THR A 38 11.48 5.49 -15.86
C THR A 38 11.01 5.05 -14.48
N VAL A 39 10.52 5.97 -13.65
CA VAL A 39 10.23 5.75 -12.22
C VAL A 39 9.31 4.56 -11.98
N VAL A 40 8.27 4.37 -12.81
CA VAL A 40 7.38 3.20 -12.73
C VAL A 40 8.18 1.90 -12.89
N ALA A 41 8.98 1.81 -13.94
CA ALA A 41 9.77 0.61 -14.23
C ALA A 41 10.88 0.39 -13.19
N ASP A 42 11.48 1.48 -12.70
CA ASP A 42 12.49 1.48 -11.65
C ASP A 42 11.91 0.91 -10.33
N MET A 43 10.76 1.40 -9.90
CA MET A 43 10.10 0.93 -8.68
C MET A 43 9.62 -0.52 -8.79
N LYS A 44 9.06 -0.94 -9.93
CA LYS A 44 8.70 -2.35 -10.16
C LYS A 44 9.92 -3.28 -10.11
N ALA A 45 11.05 -2.85 -10.67
CA ALA A 45 12.30 -3.60 -10.58
C ALA A 45 12.81 -3.70 -9.14
N ILE A 46 12.71 -2.62 -8.36
CA ILE A 46 13.06 -2.62 -6.94
C ILE A 46 12.16 -3.58 -6.16
N ALA A 47 10.83 -3.50 -6.32
CA ALA A 47 9.88 -4.41 -5.68
C ALA A 47 10.22 -5.87 -5.98
N SER A 48 10.40 -6.22 -7.26
CA SER A 48 10.80 -7.57 -7.67
C SER A 48 12.11 -8.03 -7.01
N SER A 49 13.09 -7.12 -6.99
CA SER A 49 14.41 -7.42 -6.47
C SER A 49 14.35 -7.67 -4.97
N ILE A 50 13.61 -6.87 -4.20
CA ILE A 50 13.42 -7.01 -2.75
C ILE A 50 12.97 -8.43 -2.39
N PHE A 51 11.99 -8.99 -3.10
CA PHE A 51 11.46 -10.34 -2.85
C PHE A 51 12.31 -11.49 -3.43
N SER A 52 13.29 -11.19 -4.27
CA SER A 52 14.15 -12.21 -4.91
C SER A 52 15.44 -12.49 -4.13
N ASN A 53 15.66 -11.85 -2.98
CA ASN A 53 16.90 -12.00 -2.20
C ASN A 53 16.70 -12.82 -0.93
N ASP A 54 17.83 -13.24 -0.34
CA ASP A 54 17.91 -13.94 0.93
C ASP A 54 17.70 -13.03 2.16
N LEU A 55 16.96 -11.93 2.02
CA LEU A 55 16.62 -11.05 3.12
C LEU A 55 15.74 -11.80 4.13
N ARG A 56 16.14 -11.75 5.41
CA ARG A 56 15.29 -12.25 6.48
C ARG A 56 14.01 -11.42 6.56
N VAL A 57 12.91 -12.05 6.95
CA VAL A 57 11.57 -11.44 7.01
C VAL A 57 11.54 -10.08 7.71
N VAL A 58 12.28 -9.90 8.81
CA VAL A 58 12.34 -8.63 9.54
C VAL A 58 12.94 -7.50 8.69
N ALA A 59 14.09 -7.77 8.06
CA ALA A 59 14.73 -6.81 7.17
C ALA A 59 13.87 -6.54 5.93
N LEU A 60 13.27 -7.59 5.36
CA LEU A 60 12.37 -7.49 4.22
C LEU A 60 11.15 -6.58 4.51
N ARG A 61 10.52 -6.71 5.68
CA ARG A 61 9.43 -5.82 6.11
C ARG A 61 9.89 -4.37 6.25
N SER A 62 11.04 -4.15 6.89
CA SER A 62 11.62 -2.80 7.07
C SER A 62 11.90 -2.11 5.73
N VAL A 63 12.52 -2.84 4.79
CA VAL A 63 12.81 -2.32 3.44
C VAL A 63 11.51 -2.06 2.67
N LEU A 64 10.51 -2.93 2.81
CA LEU A 64 9.21 -2.74 2.16
C LEU A 64 8.43 -1.54 2.73
N GLU A 65 8.52 -1.29 4.04
CA GLU A 65 7.98 -0.08 4.67
C GLU A 65 8.65 1.18 4.12
N ARG A 66 9.98 1.16 3.97
CA ARG A 66 10.72 2.26 3.33
C ARG A 66 10.32 2.45 1.87
N PHE A 67 10.13 1.35 1.13
CA PHE A 67 9.67 1.38 -0.26
C PHE A 67 8.29 2.04 -0.38
N ILE A 68 7.34 1.67 0.47
CA ILE A 68 5.99 2.25 0.48
C ILE A 68 6.04 3.74 0.85
N ALA A 69 6.89 4.12 1.81
CA ALA A 69 7.10 5.52 2.15
C ALA A 69 7.62 6.34 0.97
N VAL A 70 8.63 5.83 0.26
CA VAL A 70 9.16 6.49 -0.94
C VAL A 70 8.11 6.57 -2.05
N LEU A 71 7.30 5.53 -2.25
CA LEU A 71 6.19 5.55 -3.22
C LEU A 71 5.20 6.66 -2.89
N ARG A 72 4.80 6.79 -1.63
CA ARG A 72 3.92 7.86 -1.15
C ARG A 72 4.54 9.25 -1.37
N ASP A 73 5.83 9.40 -1.11
CA ASP A 73 6.55 10.67 -1.26
C ASP A 73 6.64 11.18 -2.71
N PHE A 74 6.37 10.34 -3.72
CA PHE A 74 6.27 10.80 -5.11
C PHE A 74 5.01 11.62 -5.38
N ASP A 75 3.99 11.53 -4.51
CA ASP A 75 2.73 12.27 -4.63
C ASP A 75 2.13 12.19 -6.04
N ASN A 76 2.09 10.96 -6.57
CA ASN A 76 1.64 10.67 -7.92
C ASN A 76 0.66 9.50 -7.89
N ALA A 77 -0.59 9.77 -8.25
CA ALA A 77 -1.69 8.81 -8.17
C ALA A 77 -1.46 7.60 -9.10
N ASP A 78 -1.18 7.84 -10.39
CA ASP A 78 -0.94 6.78 -11.38
C ASP A 78 0.22 5.87 -10.99
N LEU A 79 1.31 6.47 -10.49
CA LEU A 79 2.47 5.73 -9.99
C LEU A 79 2.08 4.87 -8.78
N SER A 80 1.32 5.42 -7.84
CA SER A 80 0.88 4.72 -6.62
C SER A 80 -0.01 3.53 -6.95
N VAL A 81 -0.94 3.67 -7.89
CA VAL A 81 -1.79 2.59 -8.37
C VAL A 81 -0.95 1.52 -9.09
N GLU A 82 -0.14 1.92 -10.07
CA GLU A 82 0.55 0.96 -10.93
C GLU A 82 1.65 0.19 -10.20
N VAL A 83 2.46 0.87 -9.37
CA VAL A 83 3.50 0.23 -8.56
C VAL A 83 2.91 -0.49 -7.37
N GLY A 84 1.86 0.07 -6.75
CA GLY A 84 1.16 -0.55 -5.64
C GLY A 84 0.58 -1.90 -6.02
N GLN A 85 -0.16 -1.98 -7.12
CA GLN A 85 -0.73 -3.23 -7.62
C GLN A 85 0.35 -4.28 -7.93
N TYR A 86 1.42 -3.87 -8.64
CA TYR A 86 2.53 -4.76 -8.93
C TYR A 86 3.19 -5.33 -7.67
N THR A 87 3.33 -4.51 -6.64
CA THR A 87 3.92 -4.91 -5.36
C THR A 87 2.98 -5.85 -4.61
N LEU A 88 1.67 -5.60 -4.62
CA LEU A 88 0.66 -6.51 -4.05
C LEU A 88 0.68 -7.88 -4.74
N ASP A 89 0.78 -7.93 -6.07
CA ASP A 89 0.88 -9.19 -6.82
C ASP A 89 2.15 -9.97 -6.43
N THR A 90 3.25 -9.25 -6.21
CA THR A 90 4.52 -9.85 -5.75
C THR A 90 4.41 -10.39 -4.32
N ILE A 91 3.71 -9.68 -3.44
CA ILE A 91 3.44 -10.11 -2.06
C ILE A 91 2.49 -11.32 -2.04
N ALA A 92 1.51 -11.39 -2.95
CA ALA A 92 0.55 -12.49 -3.01
C ALA A 92 1.20 -13.85 -3.31
N ALA A 93 2.38 -13.86 -3.92
CA ALA A 93 3.20 -15.06 -4.12
C ALA A 93 3.93 -15.52 -2.83
N GLN A 94 3.90 -14.72 -1.77
CA GLN A 94 4.53 -15.01 -0.48
C GLN A 94 3.51 -15.59 0.53
N PRO A 95 3.96 -16.16 1.66
CA PRO A 95 3.04 -16.61 2.71
C PRO A 95 2.11 -15.48 3.19
N SER A 96 0.80 -15.70 3.09
CA SER A 96 -0.24 -14.67 3.20
C SER A 96 -0.29 -13.92 4.53
N ALA A 97 0.20 -14.51 5.63
CA ALA A 97 0.21 -13.89 6.95
C ALA A 97 1.46 -13.02 7.22
N THR A 98 2.45 -13.02 6.33
CA THR A 98 3.76 -12.40 6.62
C THR A 98 3.76 -10.89 6.43
N PHE A 99 3.01 -10.34 5.48
CA PHE A 99 3.14 -8.93 5.07
C PHE A 99 1.85 -8.12 5.25
N LEU A 100 0.99 -8.53 6.19
CA LEU A 100 -0.35 -7.99 6.33
C LEU A 100 -0.38 -6.46 6.56
N ASP A 101 0.59 -5.92 7.31
CA ASP A 101 0.68 -4.47 7.54
C ASP A 101 1.16 -3.69 6.30
N GLN A 102 2.07 -4.27 5.52
CA GLN A 102 2.54 -3.67 4.27
C GLN A 102 1.45 -3.74 3.19
N VAL A 103 0.68 -4.83 3.14
CA VAL A 103 -0.51 -4.96 2.29
C VAL A 103 -1.55 -3.90 2.65
N ALA A 104 -1.85 -3.71 3.94
CA ALA A 104 -2.78 -2.67 4.37
C ALA A 104 -2.28 -1.27 3.98
N SER A 105 -0.99 -1.00 4.16
CA SER A 105 -0.37 0.29 3.83
C SER A 105 -0.41 0.59 2.32
N LEU A 106 -0.14 -0.42 1.48
CA LEU A 106 -0.25 -0.31 0.02
C LEU A 106 -1.70 -0.07 -0.43
N ARG A 107 -2.66 -0.82 0.11
CA ARG A 107 -4.08 -0.66 -0.22
C ARG A 107 -4.61 0.72 0.19
N THR A 108 -4.23 1.21 1.37
CA THR A 108 -4.59 2.59 1.77
C THR A 108 -4.01 3.61 0.81
N LEU A 109 -2.73 3.50 0.43
CA LEU A 109 -2.09 4.41 -0.52
C LEU A 109 -2.76 4.37 -1.91
N MET A 110 -3.10 3.18 -2.40
CA MET A 110 -3.80 3.02 -3.68
C MET A 110 -5.23 3.58 -3.61
N ALA A 111 -5.92 3.44 -2.48
CA ALA A 111 -7.21 4.06 -2.28
C ALA A 111 -7.14 5.59 -2.29
N ASP A 112 -6.12 6.18 -1.62
CA ASP A 112 -5.85 7.63 -1.69
C ASP A 112 -5.68 8.10 -3.15
N ALA A 113 -4.97 7.31 -3.96
CA ALA A 113 -4.72 7.60 -5.37
C ALA A 113 -5.97 7.44 -6.26
N HIS A 114 -6.80 6.43 -6.03
CA HIS A 114 -8.07 6.29 -6.75
C HIS A 114 -9.04 7.40 -6.38
N GLU A 115 -9.13 7.80 -5.12
CA GLU A 115 -9.98 8.92 -4.68
C GLU A 115 -9.53 10.25 -5.29
N SER A 116 -8.23 10.51 -5.40
CA SER A 116 -7.74 11.75 -6.04
C SER A 116 -7.98 11.79 -7.55
N ASN A 117 -8.13 10.63 -8.18
CA ASN A 117 -8.50 10.47 -9.59
C ASN A 117 -10.04 10.40 -9.81
N GLU A 118 -10.86 10.55 -8.76
CA GLU A 118 -12.32 10.36 -8.79
C GLU A 118 -12.77 8.93 -9.17
N ASP A 119 -11.87 7.94 -9.09
CA ASP A 119 -12.14 6.51 -9.30
C ASP A 119 -12.72 5.85 -8.03
N PHE A 120 -13.79 6.43 -7.48
CA PHE A 120 -14.31 6.06 -6.16
C PHE A 120 -14.70 4.57 -6.03
N LEU A 121 -15.20 3.95 -7.11
CA LEU A 121 -15.52 2.53 -7.11
C LEU A 121 -14.27 1.66 -6.87
N GLU A 122 -13.14 1.98 -7.50
CA GLU A 122 -11.91 1.23 -7.30
C GLU A 122 -11.29 1.52 -5.94
N ALA A 123 -11.39 2.75 -5.44
CA ALA A 123 -10.99 3.07 -4.06
C ALA A 123 -11.76 2.23 -3.03
N ALA A 124 -13.09 2.10 -3.18
CA ALA A 124 -13.92 1.28 -2.30
C ALA A 124 -13.51 -0.21 -2.34
N LYS A 125 -13.26 -0.74 -3.54
CA LYS A 125 -12.80 -2.13 -3.72
C LYS A 125 -11.44 -2.37 -3.04
N VAL A 126 -10.45 -1.52 -3.29
CA VAL A 126 -9.12 -1.65 -2.70
C VAL A 126 -9.17 -1.57 -1.17
N LEU A 127 -9.94 -0.64 -0.60
CA LEU A 127 -10.15 -0.53 0.85
C LEU A 127 -10.84 -1.78 1.42
N SER A 128 -11.79 -2.37 0.69
CA SER A 128 -12.52 -3.56 1.14
C SER A 128 -11.64 -4.79 1.34
N GLU A 129 -10.50 -4.85 0.64
CA GLU A 129 -9.56 -5.95 0.73
C GLU A 129 -8.54 -5.78 1.86
N ILE A 130 -8.54 -4.67 2.60
CA ILE A 130 -7.65 -4.51 3.75
C ILE A 130 -8.00 -5.59 4.80
N PRO A 131 -7.01 -6.39 5.27
CA PRO A 131 -7.26 -7.47 6.22
C PRO A 131 -7.48 -6.90 7.64
N LEU A 132 -8.67 -6.34 7.89
CA LEU A 132 -9.04 -5.69 9.16
C LEU A 132 -9.28 -6.69 10.30
N ASP A 133 -9.67 -7.92 9.95
CA ASP A 133 -10.01 -8.99 10.91
C ASP A 133 -8.89 -10.02 11.06
N ALA A 134 -7.73 -9.79 10.46
CA ALA A 134 -6.59 -10.69 10.59
C ALA A 134 -6.02 -10.63 12.01
N ALA A 135 -6.06 -11.76 12.73
CA ALA A 135 -5.63 -11.87 14.13
C ALA A 135 -4.15 -11.49 14.36
N GLN A 136 -3.32 -11.55 13.32
CA GLN A 136 -1.91 -11.17 13.37
C GLN A 136 -1.70 -9.65 13.32
N ARG A 137 -2.72 -8.86 12.97
CA ARG A 137 -2.68 -7.39 12.98
C ARG A 137 -3.35 -6.84 14.22
N LYS A 138 -2.83 -5.71 14.70
CA LYS A 138 -3.49 -4.89 15.73
C LYS A 138 -4.23 -3.76 15.03
N VAL A 139 -5.54 -3.92 14.84
CA VAL A 139 -6.42 -2.90 14.27
C VAL A 139 -7.37 -2.44 15.37
N THR A 140 -7.35 -1.15 15.68
CA THR A 140 -8.27 -0.56 16.66
C THR A 140 -9.69 -0.48 16.08
N ASP A 141 -10.68 -0.31 16.95
CA ASP A 141 -12.05 -0.12 16.48
C ASP A 141 -12.18 1.20 15.70
N GLU A 142 -11.44 2.24 16.10
CA GLU A 142 -11.35 3.52 15.38
C GLU A 142 -10.78 3.35 13.97
N ASP A 143 -9.67 2.63 13.80
CA ASP A 143 -9.06 2.39 12.48
C ASP A 143 -10.01 1.59 11.58
N ARG A 144 -10.67 0.57 12.15
CA ARG A 144 -11.64 -0.27 11.42
C ARG A 144 -12.83 0.56 10.95
N VAL A 145 -13.40 1.37 11.85
CA VAL A 145 -14.51 2.27 11.55
C VAL A 145 -14.10 3.30 10.50
N GLY A 146 -12.90 3.88 10.62
CA GLY A 146 -12.36 4.82 9.62
C GLY A 146 -12.36 4.26 8.21
N ILE A 147 -11.87 3.02 8.04
CA ILE A 147 -11.87 2.35 6.73
C ILE A 147 -13.30 2.07 6.24
N TRP A 148 -14.21 1.61 7.09
CA TRP A 148 -15.60 1.35 6.68
C TRP A 148 -16.36 2.63 6.32
N VAL A 149 -16.20 3.72 7.07
CA VAL A 149 -16.77 5.03 6.74
C VAL A 149 -16.28 5.49 5.36
N ARG A 150 -14.98 5.33 5.10
CA ARG A 150 -14.37 5.69 3.83
C ARG A 150 -14.92 4.87 2.65
N ILE A 151 -15.11 3.55 2.84
CA ILE A 151 -15.77 2.68 1.85
C ILE A 151 -17.21 3.13 1.59
N VAL A 152 -17.99 3.44 2.63
CA VAL A 152 -19.37 3.95 2.47
C VAL A 152 -19.37 5.21 1.62
N ARG A 153 -18.51 6.19 1.94
CA ARG A 153 -18.41 7.45 1.19
C ARG A 153 -18.13 7.19 -0.29
N ASN A 154 -17.11 6.39 -0.60
CA ASN A 154 -16.75 6.06 -1.98
C ASN A 154 -17.87 5.36 -2.77
N TYR A 155 -18.63 4.45 -2.16
CA TYR A 155 -19.78 3.85 -2.84
C TYR A 155 -20.93 4.84 -3.07
N LEU A 156 -21.14 5.81 -2.18
CA LEU A 156 -22.16 6.84 -2.36
C LEU A 156 -21.82 7.81 -3.49
N GLU A 157 -20.53 8.13 -3.71
CA GLU A 157 -20.10 8.98 -4.84
C GLU A 157 -20.42 8.36 -6.22
N VAL A 158 -20.63 7.04 -6.30
CA VAL A 158 -21.01 6.31 -7.52
C VAL A 158 -22.44 5.78 -7.49
N ASP A 159 -23.28 6.31 -6.59
CA ASP A 159 -24.69 5.92 -6.39
C ASP A 159 -24.91 4.43 -6.07
N ASP A 160 -23.88 3.69 -5.65
CA ASP A 160 -24.00 2.29 -5.23
C ASP A 160 -24.44 2.19 -3.76
N THR A 161 -25.68 2.59 -3.52
CA THR A 161 -26.32 2.58 -2.21
C THR A 161 -26.41 1.18 -1.60
N THR A 162 -26.47 0.13 -2.43
CA THR A 162 -26.55 -1.27 -1.96
C THR A 162 -25.22 -1.70 -1.34
N SER A 163 -24.11 -1.42 -2.01
CA SER A 163 -22.78 -1.70 -1.45
C SER A 163 -22.49 -0.82 -0.24
N ALA A 164 -22.88 0.47 -0.27
CA ALA A 164 -22.75 1.37 0.87
C ALA A 164 -23.52 0.86 2.12
N GLU A 165 -24.76 0.39 1.96
CA GLU A 165 -25.58 -0.12 3.07
C GLU A 165 -24.91 -1.32 3.77
N THR A 166 -24.20 -2.16 3.02
CA THR A 166 -23.46 -3.30 3.58
C THR A 166 -22.44 -2.85 4.64
N TYR A 167 -21.69 -1.78 4.37
CA TYR A 167 -20.68 -1.26 5.32
C TYR A 167 -21.31 -0.39 6.41
N LEU A 168 -22.40 0.33 6.13
CA LEU A 168 -23.21 0.99 7.15
C LEU A 168 -23.73 0.01 8.20
N ASN A 169 -24.16 -1.19 7.79
CA ASN A 169 -24.61 -2.21 8.72
C ASN A 169 -23.47 -2.78 9.58
N LYS A 170 -22.23 -2.84 9.06
CA LYS A 170 -21.05 -3.17 9.88
C LYS A 170 -20.76 -2.08 10.92
N LEU A 171 -20.84 -0.81 10.52
CA LEU A 171 -20.63 0.35 11.38
C LEU A 171 -21.61 0.38 12.56
N LYS A 172 -22.90 0.12 12.33
CA LYS A 172 -23.94 0.10 13.38
C LYS A 172 -23.59 -0.80 14.58
N ASN A 173 -22.82 -1.86 14.35
CA ASN A 173 -22.45 -2.81 15.40
C ASN A 173 -21.27 -2.34 16.26
N VAL A 174 -20.48 -1.37 15.81
CA VAL A 174 -19.22 -0.97 16.44
C VAL A 174 -19.11 0.53 16.70
N ILE A 175 -20.02 1.36 16.17
CA ILE A 175 -19.94 2.82 16.29
C ILE A 175 -19.96 3.31 17.74
N PHE A 176 -20.57 2.54 18.64
CA PHE A 176 -20.60 2.83 20.09
C PHE A 176 -19.24 2.62 20.79
N ALA A 177 -18.30 1.92 20.14
CA ALA A 177 -16.95 1.72 20.64
C ALA A 177 -16.00 2.87 20.29
N VAL A 178 -16.42 3.78 19.41
CA VAL A 178 -15.60 4.89 18.90
C VAL A 178 -16.03 6.20 19.53
N SER A 179 -15.05 6.98 20.02
CA SER A 179 -15.28 8.27 20.68
C SER A 179 -15.10 9.50 19.77
N ASP A 180 -14.65 9.33 18.52
CA ASP A 180 -14.36 10.44 17.59
C ASP A 180 -15.64 10.93 16.87
N PRO A 181 -16.05 12.20 17.05
CA PRO A 181 -17.19 12.79 16.36
C PRO A 181 -17.07 12.84 14.83
N ASN A 182 -15.86 12.89 14.26
CA ASN A 182 -15.64 12.97 12.81
C ASN A 182 -15.96 11.67 12.06
N LEU A 183 -16.11 10.56 12.79
CA LEU A 183 -16.51 9.26 12.26
C LEU A 183 -18.03 9.05 12.29
N ASN A 184 -18.79 10.01 12.81
CA ASN A 184 -20.24 10.02 12.66
C ASN A 184 -20.60 10.49 11.24
N LEU A 185 -21.16 9.58 10.45
CA LEU A 185 -21.82 9.91 9.19
C LEU A 185 -23.08 10.72 9.52
N HIS A 186 -23.04 12.04 9.33
CA HIS A 186 -24.21 12.93 9.39
C HIS A 186 -24.89 13.01 8.02
#